data_AF-A0A6L7XT14-F1
#
_entry.id   AF-A0A6L7XT14-F1
#
_cell.length_a   1.000
_cell.length_b   1.000
_cell.length_c   1.000
_cell.angle_alpha   90.00
_cell.angle_beta   90.00
_cell.angle_gamma   90.00
#
_symmetry.space_group_name_H-M   'P 1'
#
loop_
_entity.id
_entity.type
_entity.pdbx_description
1 polymer ?
#
loop_
_entity_poly.entity_id
_entity_poly.type
_entity_poly.pdbx_seq_one_letter_code
_entity_poly.pdbx_strand_id
1 'polypeptide(L)'
;MELRSLGALAALLTVGGALAADIPRMEDGKPDFSGTYDITTLTPFSRAPELGERRTFTAEEVAERRQRAHSQLEQAAAPLDPDREMLAAPEGQARDRGVDVSGDFTPGSYDFHWFDCGGIYCDFYQVDGEYRTSILIDPPNGRMPPQSEAGKARQATLRPYYKPKYPGEAWWLADGSDPYDNPEGQSIGDRCIYMSITVPMRPVVYNNIKTIVQTDDHVLIMVEWMHWPRVIRLGSEHLPEEMTSYGGDSIGWW
;
A
#
# COMPACT_ATOMS: atom_id res chain seq x y z
N MET A 1 28.88 -62.87 -38.03
CA MET A 1 27.54 -62.87 -37.40
C MET A 1 27.65 -62.04 -36.14
N GLU A 2 27.52 -60.72 -36.26
CA GLU A 2 27.54 -59.75 -35.15
C GLU A 2 26.66 -58.58 -35.63
N LEU A 3 25.40 -58.54 -35.21
CA LEU A 3 24.51 -57.40 -35.42
C LEU A 3 24.33 -56.71 -34.05
N ARG A 4 24.89 -55.50 -33.91
CA ARG A 4 24.65 -54.62 -32.76
C ARG A 4 23.29 -53.96 -32.94
N SER A 5 22.34 -54.25 -32.04
CA SER A 5 21.06 -53.54 -31.95
C SER A 5 21.22 -52.26 -31.14
N LEU A 6 20.98 -51.10 -31.77
CA LEU A 6 20.79 -49.81 -31.10
C LEU A 6 19.36 -49.75 -30.54
N GLY A 7 19.20 -49.75 -29.22
CA GLY A 7 17.94 -49.46 -28.55
C GLY A 7 17.81 -47.95 -28.31
N ALA A 8 16.81 -47.31 -28.92
CA ALA A 8 16.49 -45.91 -28.68
C ALA A 8 15.69 -45.78 -27.36
N LEU A 9 16.22 -45.02 -26.40
CA LEU A 9 15.49 -44.63 -25.20
C LEU A 9 14.72 -43.33 -25.50
N ALA A 10 13.40 -43.41 -25.62
CA ALA A 10 12.56 -42.22 -25.69
C ALA A 10 12.27 -41.73 -24.26
N ALA A 11 12.87 -40.60 -23.89
CA ALA A 11 12.53 -39.89 -22.65
C ALA A 11 11.21 -39.14 -22.87
N LEU A 12 10.14 -39.58 -22.20
CA LEU A 12 8.93 -38.77 -22.08
C LEU A 12 9.23 -37.58 -21.15
N LEU A 13 9.28 -36.38 -21.72
CA LEU A 13 9.14 -35.15 -20.94
C LEU A 13 7.69 -35.05 -20.45
N THR A 14 7.48 -35.24 -19.16
CA THR A 14 6.25 -34.83 -18.49
C THR A 14 6.25 -33.31 -18.38
N VAL A 15 5.46 -32.65 -19.20
CA VAL A 15 5.13 -31.23 -19.04
C VAL A 15 4.23 -31.12 -17.82
N GLY A 16 4.80 -30.70 -16.69
CA GLY A 16 4.05 -30.35 -15.49
C GLY A 16 3.27 -29.07 -15.73
N GLY A 17 1.99 -29.18 -16.09
CA GLY A 17 1.07 -28.06 -15.97
C GLY A 17 0.92 -27.70 -14.49
N ALA A 18 1.19 -26.46 -14.13
CA ALA A 18 0.84 -25.93 -12.82
C ALA A 18 -0.69 -26.00 -12.69
N LEU A 19 -1.18 -27.04 -12.01
CA LEU A 19 -2.55 -27.06 -11.51
C LEU A 19 -2.65 -25.88 -10.53
N ALA A 20 -3.51 -24.92 -10.82
CA ALA A 20 -3.90 -23.92 -9.84
C ALA A 20 -4.38 -24.70 -8.60
N ALA A 21 -3.66 -24.57 -7.48
CA ALA A 21 -4.05 -25.22 -6.25
C ALA A 21 -5.46 -24.75 -5.87
N ASP A 22 -6.35 -25.69 -5.55
CA ASP A 22 -7.68 -25.36 -5.05
C ASP A 22 -7.56 -24.44 -3.83
N ILE A 23 -8.38 -23.39 -3.78
CA ILE A 23 -8.41 -22.45 -2.65
C ILE A 23 -8.84 -23.21 -1.39
N PRO A 24 -8.12 -23.09 -0.26
CA PRO A 24 -8.52 -23.67 1.01
C PRO A 24 -9.97 -23.35 1.36
N ARG A 25 -10.65 -24.30 2.01
CA ARG A 25 -12.08 -24.18 2.34
C ARG A 25 -12.30 -24.37 3.83
N MET A 26 -13.25 -23.62 4.36
CA MET A 26 -13.84 -23.83 5.69
C MET A 26 -14.67 -25.13 5.71
N GLU A 27 -15.09 -25.59 6.89
CA GLU A 27 -15.92 -26.79 7.05
C GLU A 27 -17.25 -26.73 6.29
N ASP A 28 -17.79 -25.52 6.09
CA ASP A 28 -19.03 -25.27 5.35
C ASP A 28 -18.83 -25.12 3.83
N GLY A 29 -17.60 -25.32 3.33
CA GLY A 29 -17.25 -25.28 1.91
C GLY A 29 -16.99 -23.88 1.33
N LYS A 30 -17.13 -22.82 2.13
CA LYS A 30 -16.74 -21.46 1.72
C LYS A 30 -15.21 -21.35 1.63
N PRO A 31 -14.66 -20.45 0.79
CA PRO A 31 -13.23 -20.14 0.81
C PRO A 31 -12.77 -19.75 2.23
N ASP A 32 -11.65 -20.31 2.66
CA ASP A 32 -10.95 -19.91 3.87
C ASP A 32 -9.88 -18.88 3.51
N PHE A 33 -10.13 -17.62 3.91
CA PHE A 33 -9.19 -16.52 3.75
C PHE A 33 -8.29 -16.32 4.97
N SER A 34 -8.32 -17.22 5.96
CA SER A 34 -7.51 -17.09 7.16
C SER A 34 -6.02 -17.24 6.82
N GLY A 35 -5.21 -16.31 7.30
CA GLY A 35 -3.78 -16.34 7.01
C GLY A 35 -3.09 -15.01 7.21
N THR A 36 -1.81 -14.98 6.84
CA THR A 36 -1.00 -13.77 6.81
C THR A 36 -0.66 -13.45 5.36
N TYR A 37 -0.99 -12.23 4.94
CA TYR A 37 -0.85 -11.75 3.57
C TYR A 37 0.08 -10.55 3.54
N ASP A 38 1.05 -10.59 2.64
CA ASP A 38 1.86 -9.43 2.32
C ASP A 38 1.26 -8.75 1.08
N ILE A 39 0.88 -7.47 1.21
CA ILE A 39 0.35 -6.67 0.10
C ILE A 39 1.40 -5.73 -0.52
N THR A 40 2.66 -5.85 -0.13
CA THR A 40 3.78 -5.03 -0.63
C THR A 40 3.94 -5.22 -2.13
N THR A 41 3.78 -4.19 -2.96
CA THR A 41 3.86 -4.37 -4.41
C THR A 41 4.41 -3.16 -5.15
N LEU A 42 5.12 -3.42 -6.26
CA LEU A 42 5.48 -2.41 -7.25
C LEU A 42 4.32 -2.02 -8.16
N THR A 43 3.19 -2.74 -8.10
CA THR A 43 1.97 -2.37 -8.83
C THR A 43 1.45 -1.03 -8.33
N PRO A 44 1.38 0.02 -9.17
CA PRO A 44 0.94 1.34 -8.73
C PRO A 44 -0.49 1.30 -8.19
N PHE A 45 -0.81 2.08 -7.16
CA PHE A 45 -2.20 2.17 -6.69
C PHE A 45 -3.12 2.73 -7.80
N SER A 46 -2.68 3.80 -8.47
CA SER A 46 -3.40 4.46 -9.57
C SER A 46 -2.59 4.37 -10.86
N ARG A 47 -3.27 4.20 -11.99
CA ARG A 47 -2.63 4.06 -13.30
C ARG A 47 -2.02 5.38 -13.77
N ALA A 48 -0.84 5.29 -14.36
CA ALA A 48 -0.16 6.44 -14.97
C ALA A 48 -0.98 7.00 -16.17
N PRO A 49 -1.10 8.33 -16.32
CA PRO A 49 -1.96 8.93 -17.35
C PRO A 49 -1.65 8.46 -18.77
N GLU A 50 -0.37 8.28 -19.08
CA GLU A 50 0.14 7.87 -20.38
C GLU A 50 -0.30 6.46 -20.80
N LEU A 51 -0.75 5.63 -19.86
CA LEU A 51 -1.23 4.28 -20.13
C LEU A 51 -2.73 4.23 -20.48
N GLY A 52 -3.47 5.32 -20.26
CA GLY A 52 -4.92 5.37 -20.53
C GLY A 52 -5.69 4.21 -19.88
N GLU A 53 -6.35 3.39 -20.69
CA GLU A 53 -7.11 2.21 -20.24
C GLU A 53 -6.33 0.89 -20.30
N ARG A 54 -5.04 0.93 -20.65
CA ARG A 54 -4.21 -0.28 -20.76
C ARG A 54 -4.05 -0.94 -19.39
N ARG A 55 -4.62 -2.14 -19.24
CA ARG A 55 -4.73 -2.86 -17.95
C ARG A 55 -3.48 -3.62 -17.54
N THR A 56 -2.61 -3.92 -18.50
CA THR A 56 -1.49 -4.84 -18.28
C THR A 56 -0.17 -4.28 -18.79
N PHE A 57 0.90 -4.59 -18.06
CA PHE A 57 2.27 -4.40 -18.52
C PHE A 57 2.74 -5.64 -19.29
N THR A 58 3.65 -5.44 -20.24
CA THR A 58 4.41 -6.54 -20.82
C THR A 58 5.46 -7.04 -19.83
N ALA A 59 5.97 -8.26 -20.04
CA ALA A 59 7.04 -8.80 -19.21
C ALA A 59 8.33 -7.94 -19.25
N GLU A 60 8.62 -7.33 -20.40
CA GLU A 60 9.77 -6.43 -20.57
C GLU A 60 9.59 -5.13 -19.78
N GLU A 61 8.41 -4.51 -19.84
CA GLU A 61 8.10 -3.31 -19.06
C GLU A 61 8.18 -3.57 -17.55
N VAL A 62 7.75 -4.75 -17.10
CA VAL A 62 7.88 -5.18 -15.70
C VAL A 62 9.35 -5.36 -15.33
N ALA A 63 10.15 -6.00 -16.18
CA ALA A 63 11.58 -6.19 -15.94
C ALA A 63 12.31 -4.85 -15.81
N GLU A 64 12.05 -3.89 -16.71
CA GLU A 64 12.63 -2.54 -16.63
C GLU A 64 12.21 -1.80 -15.36
N ARG A 65 10.95 -1.93 -14.93
CA ARG A 65 10.45 -1.29 -13.72
C ARG A 65 11.06 -1.89 -12.46
N ARG A 66 11.15 -3.22 -12.41
CA ARG A 66 11.82 -3.94 -11.32
C ARG A 66 13.29 -3.52 -11.23
N GLN A 67 14.00 -3.48 -12.36
CA GLN A 67 15.39 -3.05 -12.39
C GLN A 67 15.55 -1.60 -11.91
N ARG A 68 14.67 -0.68 -12.36
CA ARG A 68 14.69 0.71 -11.88
C ARG A 68 14.47 0.79 -10.37
N ALA A 69 13.46 0.12 -9.84
CA ALA A 69 13.18 0.11 -8.40
C ALA A 69 14.40 -0.41 -7.60
N HIS A 70 14.98 -1.54 -8.00
CA HIS A 70 16.19 -2.09 -7.37
C HIS A 70 17.42 -1.17 -7.49
N SER A 71 17.61 -0.48 -8.63
CA SER A 71 18.73 0.45 -8.78
C SER A 71 18.61 1.69 -7.88
N GLN A 72 17.38 2.17 -7.65
CA GLN A 72 17.12 3.28 -6.73
C GLN A 72 17.41 2.88 -5.29
N LEU A 73 17.04 1.65 -4.92
CA LEU A 73 17.36 1.05 -3.62
C LEU A 73 18.88 1.02 -3.37
N GLU A 74 19.65 0.49 -4.32
CA GLU A 74 21.10 0.40 -4.20
C GLU A 74 21.76 1.78 -4.05
N GLN A 75 21.24 2.79 -4.76
CA GLN A 75 21.70 4.17 -4.63
C GLN A 75 21.35 4.77 -3.27
N ALA A 76 20.12 4.56 -2.79
CA ALA A 76 19.67 5.07 -1.49
C ALA A 76 20.41 4.41 -0.32
N ALA A 77 20.78 3.14 -0.43
CA ALA A 77 21.53 2.40 0.58
C ALA A 77 23.05 2.62 0.51
N ALA A 78 23.54 3.37 -0.49
CA ALA A 78 24.97 3.62 -0.64
C ALA A 78 25.51 4.44 0.56
N PRO A 79 26.74 4.18 1.03
CA PRO A 79 27.36 4.97 2.08
C PRO A 79 27.36 6.46 1.72
N LEU A 80 26.82 7.28 2.62
CA LEU A 80 26.79 8.72 2.44
C LEU A 80 28.10 9.34 2.93
N ASP A 81 28.61 10.33 2.20
CA ASP A 81 29.75 11.14 2.64
C ASP A 81 29.36 11.93 3.91
N PRO A 82 30.08 11.77 5.04
CA PRO A 82 29.81 12.51 6.27
C PRO A 82 30.01 14.03 6.11
N ASP A 83 30.82 14.47 5.15
CA ASP A 83 31.13 15.88 4.91
C ASP A 83 30.27 16.50 3.79
N ARG A 84 29.20 15.81 3.35
CA ARG A 84 28.31 16.33 2.31
C ARG A 84 27.65 17.65 2.71
N GLU A 85 27.64 18.64 1.81
CA GLU A 85 26.99 19.94 2.02
C GLU A 85 25.45 19.84 2.19
N MET A 86 24.86 18.67 1.88
CA MET A 86 23.42 18.43 1.74
C MET A 86 22.68 18.15 3.08
N LEU A 87 23.14 18.71 4.19
CA LEU A 87 22.37 18.66 5.46
C LEU A 87 21.28 19.75 5.53
N ALA A 88 21.36 20.76 4.67
CA ALA A 88 20.35 21.79 4.52
C ALA A 88 19.56 21.56 3.22
N ALA A 89 18.25 21.34 3.34
CA ALA A 89 17.35 21.46 2.20
C ALA A 89 17.56 22.86 1.56
N PRO A 90 17.80 22.97 0.25
CA PRO A 90 18.03 24.26 -0.38
C PRO A 90 16.88 25.23 -0.11
N GLU A 91 17.21 26.51 0.07
CA GLU A 91 16.22 27.54 0.40
C GLU A 91 15.13 27.58 -0.68
N GLY A 92 13.87 27.35 -0.29
CA GLY A 92 12.74 27.29 -1.21
C GLY A 92 12.47 25.94 -1.87
N GLN A 93 13.29 24.90 -1.64
CA GLN A 93 12.92 23.53 -2.00
C GLN A 93 11.91 22.97 -1.00
N ALA A 94 10.83 22.39 -1.53
CA ALA A 94 9.80 21.77 -0.73
C ALA A 94 10.42 20.63 0.08
N ARG A 95 10.63 20.85 1.37
CA ARG A 95 10.69 19.77 2.35
C ARG A 95 9.27 19.20 2.43
N ASP A 96 8.85 18.49 1.39
CA ASP A 96 7.48 18.04 1.27
C ASP A 96 7.19 17.00 2.35
N ARG A 97 5.99 17.07 2.90
CA ARG A 97 5.50 16.06 3.81
C ARG A 97 5.14 14.84 2.98
N GLY A 98 5.79 13.74 3.26
CA GLY A 98 5.41 12.44 2.76
C GLY A 98 6.61 11.80 2.09
N VAL A 99 6.65 10.48 2.22
CA VAL A 99 7.60 9.63 1.51
C VAL A 99 7.41 9.89 0.02
N ASP A 100 8.24 10.76 -0.54
CA ASP A 100 8.48 10.72 -1.96
C ASP A 100 9.47 9.57 -2.17
N VAL A 101 9.01 8.60 -2.95
CA VAL A 101 9.82 7.51 -3.50
C VAL A 101 10.93 8.02 -4.45
N SER A 102 11.15 9.34 -4.52
CA SER A 102 12.18 10.02 -5.31
C SER A 102 13.60 9.91 -4.75
N GLY A 103 13.78 9.49 -3.50
CA GLY A 103 15.11 9.44 -2.89
C GLY A 103 15.67 10.80 -2.49
N ASP A 104 14.84 11.86 -2.45
CA ASP A 104 15.25 13.15 -1.90
C ASP A 104 15.24 13.10 -0.36
N PHE A 105 16.44 13.05 0.23
CA PHE A 105 16.69 13.04 1.67
C PHE A 105 16.26 14.36 2.32
N THR A 106 14.98 14.48 2.65
CA THR A 106 14.48 15.60 3.46
C THR A 106 14.76 15.32 4.94
N PRO A 107 15.46 16.22 5.68
CA PRO A 107 15.63 16.05 7.12
C PRO A 107 14.27 15.89 7.83
N GLY A 108 14.06 14.74 8.49
CA GLY A 108 12.81 14.38 9.16
C GLY A 108 12.03 13.21 8.53
N SER A 109 12.48 12.63 7.42
CA SER A 109 11.94 11.37 6.89
C SER A 109 12.67 10.13 7.43
N TYR A 110 12.05 8.96 7.29
CA TYR A 110 12.74 7.68 7.50
C TYR A 110 13.79 7.46 6.42
N ASP A 111 14.86 6.76 6.79
CA ASP A 111 15.78 6.15 5.81
C ASP A 111 15.01 5.14 4.97
N PHE A 112 15.33 5.06 3.68
CA PHE A 112 14.64 4.19 2.73
C PHE A 112 14.72 2.71 3.13
N HIS A 113 15.76 2.31 3.87
CA HIS A 113 15.91 0.97 4.44
C HIS A 113 14.69 0.50 5.27
N TRP A 114 13.96 1.42 5.89
CA TRP A 114 12.81 1.09 6.77
C TRP A 114 11.48 0.91 6.02
N PHE A 115 11.46 1.06 4.71
CA PHE A 115 10.25 0.83 3.91
C PHE A 115 10.18 -0.62 3.41
N ASP A 116 8.97 -1.17 3.30
CA ASP A 116 8.74 -2.53 2.79
C ASP A 116 9.17 -2.63 1.31
N CYS A 117 8.92 -1.58 0.52
CA CYS A 117 9.51 -1.41 -0.83
C CYS A 117 10.91 -0.76 -0.81
N GLY A 118 11.51 -0.64 0.37
CA GLY A 118 12.88 -0.28 0.68
C GLY A 118 13.86 -1.46 0.66
N GLY A 119 13.40 -2.65 0.25
CA GLY A 119 14.23 -3.87 0.13
C GLY A 119 13.94 -4.68 -1.14
N ILE A 120 14.74 -5.74 -1.35
CA ILE A 120 14.69 -6.68 -2.49
C ILE A 120 13.37 -7.50 -2.60
N TYR A 121 12.44 -7.30 -1.66
CA TYR A 121 11.24 -8.12 -1.50
C TYR A 121 9.99 -7.54 -2.18
N CYS A 122 10.03 -6.28 -2.63
CA CYS A 122 8.90 -5.63 -3.29
C CYS A 122 8.90 -5.93 -4.80
N ASP A 123 7.82 -6.54 -5.29
CA ASP A 123 7.72 -6.99 -6.69
C ASP A 123 6.33 -6.72 -7.31
N PHE A 124 6.21 -6.93 -8.62
CA PHE A 124 4.97 -7.05 -9.34
C PHE A 124 4.41 -8.47 -9.18
N TYR A 125 3.20 -8.57 -8.65
CA TYR A 125 2.45 -9.83 -8.64
C TYR A 125 1.56 -9.94 -9.86
N GLN A 126 1.41 -11.16 -10.35
CA GLN A 126 0.45 -11.47 -11.39
C GLN A 126 -0.91 -11.75 -10.78
N VAL A 127 -1.96 -11.22 -11.40
CA VAL A 127 -3.35 -11.58 -11.12
C VAL A 127 -3.91 -12.16 -12.40
N ASP A 128 -4.33 -13.43 -12.34
CA ASP A 128 -4.75 -14.22 -13.50
C ASP A 128 -3.67 -14.31 -14.60
N GLY A 129 -2.40 -14.41 -14.19
CA GLY A 129 -1.25 -14.48 -15.11
C GLY A 129 -0.86 -13.13 -15.73
N GLU A 130 -1.51 -12.03 -15.35
CA GLU A 130 -1.27 -10.70 -15.90
C GLU A 130 -0.65 -9.74 -14.88
N TYR A 131 0.35 -8.98 -15.31
CA TYR A 131 0.91 -7.88 -14.52
C TYR A 131 0.06 -6.64 -14.68
N ARG A 132 -0.63 -6.22 -13.62
CA ARG A 132 -1.55 -5.08 -13.68
C ARG A 132 -0.80 -3.75 -13.73
N THR A 133 -1.34 -2.79 -14.47
CA THR A 133 -0.82 -1.41 -14.52
C THR A 133 -1.27 -0.56 -13.35
N SER A 134 -2.25 -1.02 -12.58
CA SER A 134 -2.76 -0.37 -11.38
C SER A 134 -3.54 -1.33 -10.48
N ILE A 135 -3.60 -1.03 -9.18
CA ILE A 135 -4.51 -1.69 -8.22
C ILE A 135 -5.96 -1.27 -8.49
N LEU A 136 -6.18 0.02 -8.75
CA LEU A 136 -7.50 0.51 -9.15
C LEU A 136 -7.83 -0.01 -10.56
N ILE A 137 -8.97 -0.67 -10.69
CA ILE A 137 -9.47 -1.22 -11.97
C ILE A 137 -10.74 -0.51 -12.46
N ASP A 138 -11.46 0.13 -11.56
CA ASP A 138 -12.67 0.90 -11.83
C ASP A 138 -12.51 2.31 -11.24
N PRO A 139 -12.75 3.38 -12.02
CA PRO A 139 -13.10 3.41 -13.45
C PRO A 139 -12.05 2.74 -14.37
N PRO A 140 -12.38 2.37 -15.63
CA PRO A 140 -11.50 1.62 -16.53
C PRO A 140 -10.13 2.23 -16.78
N ASN A 141 -9.96 3.54 -16.55
CA ASN A 141 -8.67 4.23 -16.61
C ASN A 141 -7.77 3.95 -15.39
N GLY A 142 -8.24 3.20 -14.40
CA GLY A 142 -7.50 2.78 -13.20
C GLY A 142 -7.13 3.93 -12.27
N ARG A 143 -7.93 4.99 -12.22
CA ARG A 143 -7.64 6.20 -11.44
C ARG A 143 -8.81 6.59 -10.55
N MET A 144 -8.51 7.15 -9.38
CA MET A 144 -9.54 7.70 -8.50
C MET A 144 -10.35 8.78 -9.25
N PRO A 145 -11.69 8.77 -9.14
CA PRO A 145 -12.52 9.87 -9.61
C PRO A 145 -12.12 11.20 -8.93
N PRO A 146 -12.36 12.35 -9.59
CA PRO A 146 -12.15 13.64 -8.96
C PRO A 146 -13.04 13.78 -7.72
N GLN A 147 -12.53 14.48 -6.69
CA GLN A 147 -13.32 14.76 -5.49
C GLN A 147 -14.60 15.52 -5.83
N SER A 148 -15.72 15.10 -5.24
CA SER A 148 -17.00 15.81 -5.34
C SER A 148 -16.93 17.19 -4.69
N GLU A 149 -17.84 18.09 -5.03
CA GLU A 149 -17.92 19.43 -4.40
C GLU A 149 -18.12 19.33 -2.88
N ALA A 150 -18.93 18.37 -2.41
CA ALA A 150 -19.08 18.09 -0.98
C ALA A 150 -17.76 17.63 -0.34
N GLY A 151 -16.99 16.79 -1.05
CA GLY A 151 -15.66 16.36 -0.62
C GLY A 151 -14.67 17.52 -0.53
N LYS A 152 -14.66 18.41 -1.52
CA LYS A 152 -13.85 19.64 -1.51
C LYS A 152 -14.24 20.57 -0.36
N ALA A 153 -15.54 20.75 -0.12
CA ALA A 153 -16.05 21.57 0.99
C ALA A 153 -15.62 21.00 2.35
N ARG A 154 -15.76 19.68 2.56
CA ARG A 154 -15.30 19.00 3.79
C ARG A 154 -13.78 19.09 3.95
N GLN A 155 -13.01 18.94 2.89
CA GLN A 155 -11.56 19.08 2.96
C GLN A 155 -11.15 20.52 3.33
N ALA A 156 -11.88 21.53 2.85
CA ALA A 156 -11.64 22.93 3.21
C ALA A 156 -11.84 23.19 4.71
N THR A 157 -12.71 22.45 5.40
CA THR A 157 -12.88 22.56 6.87
C THR A 157 -11.80 21.85 7.68
N LEU A 158 -11.06 20.90 7.09
CA LEU A 158 -9.95 20.20 7.76
C LEU A 158 -8.65 21.03 7.79
N ARG A 159 -8.60 22.12 7.04
CA ARG A 159 -7.43 22.97 6.82
C ARG A 159 -6.81 23.65 8.06
N PRO A 160 -7.46 23.84 9.24
CA PRO A 160 -6.78 24.35 10.43
C PRO A 160 -5.87 23.33 11.12
N TYR A 161 -6.06 22.02 10.94
CA TYR A 161 -5.25 20.98 11.62
C TYR A 161 -3.99 20.56 10.84
N TYR A 162 -3.84 21.04 9.60
CA TYR A 162 -2.86 20.53 8.62
C TYR A 162 -1.92 21.60 8.03
N LYS A 163 -1.80 22.82 8.58
CA LYS A 163 -0.81 23.77 8.04
C LYS A 163 0.61 23.39 8.48
N PRO A 164 1.50 23.07 7.53
CA PRO A 164 2.75 23.80 7.50
C PRO A 164 3.14 24.13 6.06
N LYS A 165 3.76 25.29 5.88
CA LYS A 165 4.40 25.67 4.62
C LYS A 165 5.80 26.26 4.81
N TYR A 166 6.38 26.08 6.00
CA TYR A 166 7.61 26.71 6.54
C TYR A 166 7.44 28.22 6.78
N PRO A 167 7.47 28.62 8.06
CA PRO A 167 8.67 29.26 8.57
C PRO A 167 9.41 28.28 9.50
N GLY A 168 10.72 28.44 9.66
CA GLY A 168 11.49 27.73 10.72
C GLY A 168 11.13 28.20 12.13
N GLU A 169 9.88 28.63 12.32
CA GLU A 169 9.34 29.29 13.48
C GLU A 169 7.98 28.66 13.79
N ALA A 170 7.64 28.65 15.08
CA ALA A 170 6.35 28.20 15.56
C ALA A 170 5.23 29.13 15.06
N TRP A 171 4.62 28.82 13.90
CA TRP A 171 3.59 29.64 13.26
C TRP A 171 2.46 30.04 14.21
N TRP A 172 2.11 29.16 15.15
CA TRP A 172 1.06 29.38 16.12
C TRP A 172 1.37 30.53 17.10
N LEU A 173 2.65 30.89 17.30
CA LEU A 173 3.05 32.07 18.07
C LEU A 173 2.68 33.39 17.36
N ALA A 174 2.78 33.43 16.03
CA ALA A 174 2.40 34.61 15.25
C ALA A 174 0.87 34.80 15.23
N ASP A 175 0.15 33.68 15.24
CA ASP A 175 -1.30 33.63 15.17
C ASP A 175 -1.95 33.81 16.56
N GLY A 176 -1.16 33.73 17.65
CA GLY A 176 -1.63 33.75 19.04
C GLY A 176 -2.50 32.54 19.39
N SER A 177 -2.31 31.43 18.68
CA SER A 177 -3.07 30.19 18.87
C SER A 177 -2.26 29.18 19.68
N ASP A 178 -2.95 28.31 20.42
CA ASP A 178 -2.33 27.27 21.24
C ASP A 178 -2.75 25.86 20.77
N PRO A 179 -2.39 25.43 19.55
CA PRO A 179 -2.91 24.20 18.93
C PRO A 179 -2.47 22.91 19.64
N TYR A 180 -1.51 22.99 20.57
CA TYR A 180 -0.92 21.84 21.26
C TYR A 180 -1.15 21.85 22.79
N ASP A 181 -1.83 22.86 23.33
CA ASP A 181 -2.04 23.01 24.79
C ASP A 181 -3.08 22.03 25.35
N ASN A 182 -3.83 21.35 24.48
CA ASN A 182 -4.79 20.33 24.87
C ASN A 182 -4.77 19.14 23.90
N PRO A 183 -5.10 17.92 24.38
CA PRO A 183 -5.15 16.74 23.53
C PRO A 183 -6.20 16.83 22.43
N GLU A 184 -7.25 17.65 22.56
CA GLU A 184 -8.26 17.85 21.52
C GLU A 184 -7.75 18.65 20.31
N GLY A 185 -6.70 19.44 20.47
CA GLY A 185 -6.02 20.19 19.40
C GLY A 185 -5.12 19.31 18.53
N GLN A 186 -4.74 18.14 19.03
CA GLN A 186 -3.93 17.15 18.31
C GLN A 186 -4.78 16.40 17.27
N SER A 187 -4.17 16.02 16.15
CA SER A 187 -4.88 15.24 15.14
C SER A 187 -5.26 13.84 15.65
N ILE A 188 -6.24 13.20 15.01
CA ILE A 188 -6.62 11.80 15.34
C ILE A 188 -5.45 10.82 15.19
N GLY A 189 -4.47 11.14 14.34
CA GLY A 189 -3.25 10.37 14.15
C GLY A 189 -2.26 10.55 15.29
N ASP A 190 -2.00 11.80 15.71
CA ASP A 190 -1.10 12.10 16.84
C ASP A 190 -1.62 11.53 18.16
N ARG A 191 -2.94 11.38 18.27
CA ARG A 191 -3.61 10.79 19.43
C ARG A 191 -3.73 9.26 19.37
N CYS A 192 -3.23 8.63 18.30
CA CYS A 192 -3.38 7.19 18.06
C CYS A 192 -4.84 6.69 18.13
N ILE A 193 -5.81 7.54 17.75
CA ILE A 193 -7.24 7.18 17.74
C ILE A 193 -7.59 6.47 16.44
N TYR A 194 -7.19 7.03 15.30
CA TYR A 194 -7.48 6.45 13.99
C TYR A 194 -6.47 6.95 12.94
N MET A 195 -6.07 6.05 12.05
CA MET A 195 -5.26 6.38 10.87
C MET A 195 -5.81 5.65 9.64
N SER A 196 -5.74 6.31 8.48
CA SER A 196 -6.29 5.80 7.21
C SER A 196 -5.47 4.69 6.54
N ILE A 197 -4.81 3.85 7.35
CA ILE A 197 -4.08 2.64 6.92
C ILE A 197 -4.92 1.37 7.06
N THR A 198 -5.99 1.45 7.86
CA THR A 198 -6.92 0.34 8.13
C THR A 198 -8.15 0.39 7.23
N VAL A 199 -8.61 1.57 6.81
CA VAL A 199 -9.68 1.70 5.81
C VAL A 199 -9.44 2.95 4.93
N PRO A 200 -9.32 2.80 3.60
CA PRO A 200 -9.11 1.54 2.87
C PRO A 200 -7.70 0.96 3.14
N MET A 201 -7.61 -0.36 3.29
CA MET A 201 -6.32 -1.05 3.37
C MET A 201 -5.67 -1.06 1.99
N ARG A 202 -4.58 -0.32 1.83
CA ARG A 202 -3.83 -0.21 0.57
C ARG A 202 -2.37 -0.49 0.84
N PRO A 203 -1.62 -0.93 -0.18
CA PRO A 203 -0.17 -0.96 -0.07
C PRO A 203 0.34 0.45 0.24
N VAL A 204 1.18 0.53 1.27
CA VAL A 204 1.83 1.76 1.73
C VAL A 204 3.32 1.49 1.84
N VAL A 205 4.08 2.48 2.30
CA VAL A 205 5.54 2.37 2.39
C VAL A 205 6.03 1.39 3.45
N TYR A 206 5.25 1.08 4.48
CA TYR A 206 5.52 0.03 5.48
C TYR A 206 4.23 -0.41 6.19
N ASN A 207 4.23 -1.58 6.84
CA ASN A 207 3.07 -2.27 7.44
C ASN A 207 2.12 -2.93 6.44
N ASN A 208 2.65 -3.52 5.39
CA ASN A 208 1.85 -4.22 4.39
C ASN A 208 1.45 -5.65 4.79
N ILE A 209 1.95 -6.17 5.92
CA ILE A 209 1.51 -7.46 6.44
C ILE A 209 0.10 -7.33 7.04
N LYS A 210 -0.82 -8.18 6.59
CA LYS A 210 -2.22 -8.26 7.03
C LYS A 210 -2.50 -9.66 7.56
N THR A 211 -3.05 -9.73 8.76
CA THR A 211 -3.56 -11.00 9.30
C THR A 211 -5.07 -11.04 9.11
N ILE A 212 -5.56 -12.08 8.43
CA ILE A 212 -6.99 -12.35 8.28
C ILE A 212 -7.35 -13.52 9.19
N VAL A 213 -8.41 -13.36 9.96
CA VAL A 213 -9.06 -14.43 10.72
C VAL A 213 -10.51 -14.50 10.28
N GLN A 214 -10.93 -15.67 9.81
CA GLN A 214 -12.29 -15.89 9.34
C GLN A 214 -13.00 -16.88 10.28
N THR A 215 -14.28 -16.59 10.50
CA THR A 215 -15.24 -17.44 11.21
C THR A 215 -16.49 -17.57 10.34
N ASP A 216 -17.48 -18.34 10.79
CA ASP A 216 -18.72 -18.54 10.04
C ASP A 216 -19.51 -17.23 9.83
N ASP A 217 -19.37 -16.27 10.75
CA ASP A 217 -20.15 -15.03 10.81
C ASP A 217 -19.31 -13.74 10.81
N HIS A 218 -17.97 -13.82 10.90
CA HIS A 218 -17.09 -12.65 10.85
C HIS A 218 -15.82 -12.88 10.03
N VAL A 219 -15.33 -11.79 9.44
CA VAL A 219 -13.96 -11.65 8.94
C VAL A 219 -13.28 -10.53 9.71
N LEU A 220 -12.14 -10.83 10.33
CA LEU A 220 -11.27 -9.84 10.95
C LEU A 220 -10.04 -9.63 10.07
N ILE A 221 -9.69 -8.38 9.80
CA ILE A 221 -8.45 -8.01 9.13
C ILE A 221 -7.64 -7.11 10.06
N MET A 222 -6.47 -7.59 10.49
CA MET A 222 -5.56 -6.89 11.37
C MET A 222 -4.37 -6.34 10.58
N VAL A 223 -4.01 -5.09 10.88
CA VAL A 223 -2.80 -4.42 10.39
C VAL A 223 -1.85 -4.28 11.58
N GLU A 224 -0.55 -4.47 11.35
CA GLU A 224 0.48 -4.35 12.38
C GLU A 224 0.46 -2.97 13.08
N TRP A 225 0.35 -1.90 12.30
CA TRP A 225 0.34 -0.53 12.81
C TRP A 225 -1.07 -0.10 13.19
N MET A 226 -1.16 0.53 14.36
CA MET A 226 -2.39 0.90 15.09
C MET A 226 -3.12 -0.29 15.71
N HIS A 227 -3.73 -0.07 16.89
CA HIS A 227 -4.45 -1.10 17.65
C HIS A 227 -5.82 -1.49 17.08
N TRP A 228 -6.14 -1.04 15.86
CA TRP A 228 -7.50 -1.11 15.31
C TRP A 228 -7.65 -2.24 14.29
N PRO A 229 -8.16 -3.43 14.68
CA PRO A 229 -8.55 -4.45 13.71
C PRO A 229 -9.86 -4.09 13.00
N ARG A 230 -9.95 -4.40 11.71
CA ARG A 230 -11.20 -4.27 10.96
C ARG A 230 -12.05 -5.51 11.19
N VAL A 231 -13.17 -5.36 11.87
CA VAL A 231 -14.17 -6.43 12.04
C VAL A 231 -15.28 -6.26 11.00
N ILE A 232 -15.54 -7.31 10.24
CA ILE A 232 -16.54 -7.37 9.18
C ILE A 232 -17.56 -8.44 9.56
N ARG A 233 -18.82 -8.03 9.77
CA ARG A 233 -19.92 -8.95 10.10
C ARG A 233 -20.51 -9.51 8.81
N LEU A 234 -20.70 -10.81 8.71
CA LEU A 234 -21.20 -11.47 7.50
C LEU A 234 -22.73 -11.63 7.56
N GLY A 235 -23.43 -11.23 6.50
CA GLY A 235 -24.88 -11.39 6.39
C GLY A 235 -25.68 -10.66 7.47
N SER A 236 -25.15 -9.56 8.00
CA SER A 236 -25.74 -8.81 9.13
C SER A 236 -26.30 -7.46 8.68
N GLU A 237 -27.04 -6.78 9.55
CA GLU A 237 -27.56 -5.43 9.31
C GLU A 237 -26.58 -4.37 9.80
N HIS A 238 -26.61 -3.19 9.18
CA HIS A 238 -25.84 -2.05 9.66
C HIS A 238 -26.27 -1.64 11.07
N LEU A 239 -25.31 -1.10 11.84
CA LEU A 239 -25.62 -0.49 13.13
C LEU A 239 -26.58 0.71 12.95
N PRO A 240 -27.35 1.07 14.00
CA PRO A 240 -28.17 2.28 13.98
C PRO A 240 -27.35 3.52 13.59
N GLU A 241 -27.97 4.49 12.93
CA GLU A 241 -27.30 5.69 12.39
C GLU A 241 -26.55 6.49 13.49
N GLU A 242 -27.03 6.42 14.73
CA GLU A 242 -26.42 7.07 15.89
C GLU A 242 -25.12 6.38 16.35
N MET A 243 -24.89 5.13 15.97
CA MET A 243 -23.68 4.37 16.29
C MET A 243 -22.65 4.47 15.17
N THR A 244 -21.88 5.55 15.20
CA THR A 244 -20.81 5.79 14.23
C THR A 244 -19.43 5.44 14.80
N SER A 245 -18.53 5.04 13.91
CA SER A 245 -17.14 4.68 14.22
C SER A 245 -16.21 5.33 13.21
N TYR A 246 -14.99 5.68 13.63
CA TYR A 246 -13.99 6.27 12.72
C TYR A 246 -13.64 5.35 11.54
N GLY A 247 -13.64 4.03 11.77
CA GLY A 247 -13.46 3.06 10.69
C GLY A 247 -14.73 2.81 9.86
N GLY A 248 -15.89 3.30 10.28
CA GLY A 248 -17.20 2.92 9.73
C GLY A 248 -17.62 1.49 10.09
N ASP A 249 -18.80 1.09 9.63
CA ASP A 249 -19.42 -0.22 9.89
C ASP A 249 -19.36 -1.11 8.64
N SER A 250 -18.69 -2.26 8.74
CA SER A 250 -18.45 -3.16 7.61
C SER A 250 -19.37 -4.36 7.66
N ILE A 251 -20.14 -4.56 6.60
CA ILE A 251 -20.92 -5.76 6.36
C ILE A 251 -20.36 -6.49 5.14
N GLY A 252 -20.11 -7.79 5.29
CA GLY A 252 -19.71 -8.70 4.23
C GLY A 252 -20.87 -9.59 3.78
N TRP A 253 -20.80 -10.06 2.55
CA TRP A 253 -21.79 -10.96 1.94
C TRP A 253 -21.06 -12.08 1.19
N TRP A 254 -21.69 -13.26 1.12
CA TRP A 254 -21.22 -14.40 0.33
C TRP A 254 -21.86 -14.41 -1.05
#